data_AF-A0A0D3KNK1-F1
#
_entry.id   AF-A0A0D3KNK1-F1
#
_cell.length_a   1.000
_cell.length_b   1.000
_cell.length_c   1.000
_cell.angle_alpha   90.00
_cell.angle_beta   90.00
_cell.angle_gamma   90.00
#
_symmetry.space_group_name_H-M   'P 1'
#
loop_
_entity.id
_entity.type
_entity.pdbx_description
1 polymer ?
#
loop_
_entity_poly.entity_id
_entity_poly.type
_entity_poly.pdbx_seq_one_letter_code
_entity_poly.pdbx_strand_id
1 'polypeptide(L)'
;MRLRQLLSGGAANRGNSLHLPAHRCTSSLATKLPEVASAARFASRVDAALAAPAPAAADLATLAHDPERVRLVLRAAMATTHLHTQSRIAAYEGEGYYTIGPCGEELLASVALALRPTDPAALHYRHVGTLVARQLQRGATLERVLLDRARGHTISVNDPVTGGVHCSLGDDPQFDFLVTSTLASQGPQAVGRAVAIEHLPAAQRWPSDAISYVSCGDGSVNNSEWLSAVNAAELVAHRRRACPVLFCVSDNGLSISFKTGTWTA
;
A
#
# COMPACT_ATOMS: atom_id res chain seq x y z
N MET A 1 9.94 -3.56 17.73
CA MET A 1 10.35 -2.21 18.20
C MET A 1 9.08 -1.53 18.68
N ARG A 2 9.01 -1.01 19.91
CA ARG A 2 7.78 -0.31 20.38
C ARG A 2 7.50 0.83 19.41
N LEU A 3 6.24 1.03 19.01
CA LEU A 3 5.86 2.16 18.15
C LEU A 3 6.36 3.52 18.71
N ARG A 4 6.49 3.62 20.04
CA ARG A 4 7.11 4.76 20.74
C ARG A 4 8.63 4.94 20.53
N GLN A 5 9.40 3.90 20.24
CA GLN A 5 10.86 4.00 20.05
C GLN A 5 11.27 4.44 18.64
N LEU A 6 10.38 4.37 17.64
CA LEU A 6 10.60 5.05 16.35
C LEU A 6 10.59 6.58 16.51
N LEU A 7 10.08 7.11 17.63
CA LEU A 7 10.05 8.54 17.93
C LEU A 7 11.35 9.06 18.59
N SER A 8 12.25 8.17 19.01
CA SER A 8 13.50 8.51 19.69
C SER A 8 14.67 7.85 18.95
N GLY A 9 15.29 8.59 18.02
CA GLY A 9 16.27 8.09 17.08
C GLY A 9 17.42 7.30 17.72
N GLY A 10 17.80 6.21 17.07
CA GLY A 10 18.99 5.43 17.36
C GLY A 10 19.44 4.73 16.09
N ALA A 11 20.53 5.21 15.50
CA ALA A 11 21.13 4.64 14.29
C ALA A 11 21.77 3.28 14.60
N ALA A 12 21.57 2.31 13.72
CA ALA A 12 22.47 1.18 13.57
C ALA A 12 22.49 0.73 12.11
N ASN A 13 23.57 1.09 11.42
CA ASN A 13 23.94 0.54 10.12
C ASN A 13 24.54 -0.87 10.33
N ARG A 14 24.05 -1.89 9.62
CA ARG A 14 24.76 -3.14 9.26
C ARG A 14 23.91 -4.05 8.35
N GLY A 15 24.37 -4.22 7.10
CA GLY A 15 24.21 -5.45 6.31
C GLY A 15 22.93 -5.61 5.47
N ASN A 16 23.13 -6.08 4.23
CA ASN A 16 22.15 -6.42 3.18
C ASN A 16 21.10 -7.51 3.55
N SER A 17 20.88 -7.79 4.84
CA SER A 17 19.82 -8.66 5.33
C SER A 17 18.56 -7.85 5.61
N LEU A 18 17.41 -8.36 5.17
CA LEU A 18 16.09 -7.76 5.39
C LEU A 18 15.73 -7.84 6.89
N HIS A 19 16.28 -6.95 7.71
CA HIS A 19 16.13 -6.97 9.16
C HIS A 19 14.82 -6.28 9.54
N LEU A 20 13.72 -7.04 9.62
CA LEU A 20 12.49 -6.54 10.21
C LEU A 20 12.66 -6.40 11.73
N PRO A 21 12.17 -5.32 12.36
CA PRO A 21 12.27 -5.18 13.81
C PRO A 21 11.52 -6.32 14.53
N ALA A 22 12.16 -6.96 15.52
CA ALA A 22 11.49 -7.98 16.33
C ALA A 22 10.21 -7.43 17.01
N HIS A 23 9.14 -8.24 17.02
CA HIS A 23 7.90 -7.93 17.73
C HIS A 23 8.20 -7.82 19.24
N ARG A 24 7.81 -6.71 19.88
CA ARG A 24 7.95 -6.55 21.34
C ARG A 24 6.55 -6.49 21.95
N CYS A 25 5.89 -7.63 22.04
CA CYS A 25 4.64 -7.76 22.79
C CYS A 25 4.98 -8.15 24.23
N THR A 26 4.51 -7.38 25.21
CA THR A 26 4.72 -7.68 26.64
C THR A 26 3.58 -8.50 27.25
N SER A 27 2.47 -8.68 26.54
CA SER A 27 1.37 -9.55 26.98
C SER A 27 1.46 -10.94 26.35
N SER A 28 1.32 -11.99 27.16
CA SER A 28 1.26 -13.38 26.68
C SER A 28 0.00 -13.69 25.84
N LEU A 29 -0.93 -12.75 25.74
CA LEU A 29 -2.14 -12.88 24.96
C LEU A 29 -2.00 -12.31 23.54
N ALA A 30 -1.26 -11.22 23.32
CA ALA A 30 -1.06 -10.75 21.94
C ALA A 30 -0.14 -11.66 21.12
N THR A 31 0.65 -12.54 21.75
CA THR A 31 1.34 -13.63 21.04
C THR A 31 0.39 -14.67 20.43
N LYS A 32 -0.87 -14.72 20.88
CA LYS A 32 -1.91 -15.61 20.33
C LYS A 32 -2.67 -14.99 19.15
N LEU A 33 -2.44 -13.73 18.81
CA LEU A 33 -3.06 -13.10 17.66
C LEU A 33 -2.68 -13.86 16.37
N PRO A 34 -3.63 -14.17 15.47
CA PRO A 34 -3.36 -14.90 14.23
C PRO A 34 -2.23 -14.27 13.40
N GLU A 35 -2.17 -12.94 13.36
CA GLU A 35 -1.18 -12.16 12.63
C GLU A 35 0.22 -12.32 13.23
N VAL A 36 0.32 -12.40 14.56
CA VAL A 36 1.59 -12.60 15.28
C VAL A 36 2.07 -14.04 15.10
N ALA A 37 1.16 -15.01 15.25
CA ALA A 37 1.46 -16.42 15.01
C ALA A 37 1.91 -16.66 13.56
N SER A 38 1.25 -15.99 12.60
CA SER A 38 1.62 -16.07 11.19
C SER A 38 3.01 -15.46 10.92
N ALA A 39 3.29 -14.28 11.47
CA ALA A 39 4.59 -13.64 11.35
C ALA A 39 5.73 -14.48 11.97
N ALA A 40 5.53 -15.05 13.16
CA ALA A 40 6.52 -15.91 13.81
C ALA A 40 6.80 -17.18 12.99
N ARG A 41 5.74 -17.82 12.47
CA ARG A 41 5.86 -18.98 11.58
C ARG A 41 6.56 -18.63 10.27
N PHE A 42 6.29 -17.46 9.70
CA PHE A 42 6.96 -16.98 8.50
C PHE A 42 8.46 -16.78 8.75
N ALA A 43 8.85 -16.09 9.82
CA ALA A 43 10.25 -15.89 10.18
C ALA A 43 10.98 -17.23 10.37
N SER A 44 10.39 -18.17 11.11
CA SER A 44 10.95 -19.51 11.30
C SER A 44 11.13 -20.27 9.97
N ARG A 45 10.20 -20.14 9.03
CA ARG A 45 10.32 -20.74 7.69
C ARG A 45 11.44 -20.09 6.87
N VAL A 46 11.62 -18.78 6.98
CA VAL A 46 12.72 -18.06 6.31
C VAL A 46 14.06 -18.50 6.88
N ASP A 47 14.21 -18.57 8.20
CA ASP A 47 15.44 -19.02 8.86
C ASP A 47 15.79 -20.47 8.45
N ALA A 48 14.79 -21.35 8.44
CA ALA A 48 14.96 -22.73 7.99
C ALA A 48 15.38 -22.81 6.51
N ALA A 49 14.79 -21.98 5.64
CA ALA A 49 15.14 -21.92 4.23
C ALA A 49 16.56 -21.37 3.99
N LEU A 50 17.00 -20.38 4.77
CA LEU A 50 18.36 -19.84 4.71
C LEU A 50 19.41 -20.82 5.23
N ALA A 51 19.05 -21.70 6.17
CA ALA A 51 19.91 -22.75 6.69
C ALA A 51 19.93 -24.02 5.82
N ALA A 52 19.03 -24.14 4.84
CA ALA A 52 18.96 -25.32 3.98
C ALA A 52 20.17 -25.38 3.01
N PRO A 53 20.75 -26.57 2.78
CA PRO A 53 21.98 -26.73 1.98
C PRO A 53 21.80 -26.41 0.48
N ALA A 54 20.57 -26.27 0.00
CA ALA A 54 20.25 -25.68 -1.30
C ALA A 54 18.88 -24.96 -1.21
N PRO A 55 18.72 -23.76 -1.78
CA PRO A 55 17.40 -23.17 -1.94
C PRO A 55 16.54 -24.13 -2.78
N ALA A 56 15.25 -24.22 -2.46
CA ALA A 56 14.31 -24.94 -3.32
C ALA A 56 14.46 -24.40 -4.76
N ALA A 57 14.50 -25.30 -5.74
CA ALA A 57 14.54 -24.92 -7.15
C ALA A 57 13.25 -24.16 -7.47
N ALA A 58 13.34 -22.83 -7.45
CA ALA A 58 12.33 -21.94 -7.99
C ALA A 58 12.84 -21.48 -9.35
N ASP A 59 12.00 -21.56 -10.37
CA ASP A 59 12.27 -20.89 -11.63
C ASP A 59 12.15 -19.38 -11.41
N LEU A 60 13.25 -18.79 -10.95
CA LEU A 60 13.40 -17.36 -10.75
C LEU A 60 13.92 -16.68 -12.03
N ALA A 61 14.02 -17.38 -13.17
CA ALA A 61 14.55 -16.78 -14.40
C ALA A 61 13.77 -15.52 -14.78
N THR A 62 12.45 -15.50 -14.54
CA THR A 62 11.59 -14.32 -14.73
C THR A 62 11.86 -13.19 -13.73
N LEU A 63 12.33 -13.50 -12.52
CA LEU A 63 12.65 -12.55 -11.46
C LEU A 63 14.14 -12.11 -11.44
N ALA A 64 15.00 -12.80 -12.19
CA ALA A 64 16.45 -12.59 -12.20
C ALA A 64 16.89 -11.35 -12.98
N HIS A 65 16.04 -10.84 -13.88
CA HIS A 65 16.41 -9.75 -14.79
C HIS A 65 16.57 -8.38 -14.08
N ASP A 66 15.92 -8.17 -12.92
CA ASP A 66 16.08 -6.96 -12.12
C ASP A 66 15.92 -7.26 -10.61
N PRO A 67 17.00 -7.73 -9.95
CA PRO A 67 16.95 -8.14 -8.55
C PRO A 67 16.66 -6.98 -7.58
N GLU A 68 16.98 -5.73 -7.96
CA GLU A 68 16.68 -4.56 -7.12
C GLU A 68 15.19 -4.23 -7.10
N ARG A 69 14.50 -4.33 -8.25
CA ARG A 69 13.03 -4.20 -8.29
C ARG A 69 12.34 -5.29 -7.49
N VAL A 70 12.83 -6.52 -7.56
CA VAL A 70 12.29 -7.63 -6.75
C VAL A 70 12.49 -7.36 -5.25
N ARG A 71 13.69 -6.91 -4.84
CA ARG A 71 13.97 -6.52 -3.45
C ARG A 71 13.07 -5.39 -2.97
N LEU A 72 12.83 -4.38 -3.80
CA LEU A 72 11.93 -3.28 -3.51
C LEU A 72 10.50 -3.78 -3.21
N VAL A 73 9.93 -4.60 -4.10
CA VAL A 73 8.58 -5.16 -3.94
C VAL A 73 8.48 -6.03 -2.70
N LEU A 74 9.45 -6.93 -2.49
CA LEU A 74 9.48 -7.79 -1.31
C LEU A 74 9.60 -6.98 -0.02
N ARG A 75 10.44 -5.94 -0.01
CA ARG A 75 10.60 -5.04 1.15
C ARG A 75 9.28 -4.32 1.45
N ALA A 76 8.59 -3.79 0.43
CA ALA A 76 7.31 -3.13 0.61
C ALA A 76 6.20 -4.08 1.08
N ALA A 77 6.14 -5.29 0.52
CA ALA A 77 5.20 -6.33 0.93
C ALA A 77 5.42 -6.74 2.40
N MET A 78 6.67 -7.04 2.77
CA MET A 78 7.03 -7.41 4.14
C MET A 78 6.81 -6.27 5.14
N ALA A 79 7.09 -5.03 4.76
CA ALA A 79 6.78 -3.86 5.56
C ALA A 79 5.27 -3.71 5.81
N THR A 80 4.46 -3.99 4.79
CA THR A 80 2.99 -3.96 4.88
C THR A 80 2.46 -5.03 5.83
N THR A 81 2.94 -6.28 5.72
CA THR A 81 2.60 -7.33 6.70
C THR A 81 3.06 -6.96 8.11
N HIS A 82 4.27 -6.42 8.25
CA HIS A 82 4.81 -6.01 9.55
C HIS A 82 3.96 -4.91 10.19
N LEU A 83 3.59 -3.87 9.44
CA LEU A 83 2.69 -2.80 9.89
C LEU A 83 1.35 -3.37 10.33
N HIS A 84 0.78 -4.30 9.56
CA HIS A 84 -0.46 -4.96 9.94
C HIS A 84 -0.32 -5.68 11.29
N THR A 85 0.68 -6.55 11.46
CA THR A 85 0.90 -7.25 12.73
C THR A 85 1.09 -6.27 13.90
N GLN A 86 1.88 -5.21 13.73
CA GLN A 86 2.08 -4.20 14.78
C GLN A 86 0.80 -3.43 15.10
N SER A 87 0.00 -3.08 14.08
CA SER A 87 -1.28 -2.40 14.27
C SER A 87 -2.25 -3.26 15.10
N ARG A 88 -2.26 -4.58 14.88
CA ARG A 88 -3.10 -5.53 15.61
C ARG A 88 -2.65 -5.71 17.05
N ILE A 89 -1.33 -5.75 17.30
CA ILE A 89 -0.77 -5.71 18.66
C ILE A 89 -1.16 -4.40 19.35
N ALA A 90 -0.95 -3.25 18.71
CA ALA A 90 -1.26 -1.95 19.28
C ALA A 90 -2.77 -1.82 19.60
N ALA A 91 -3.65 -2.28 18.72
CA ALA A 91 -5.09 -2.30 18.97
C ALA A 91 -5.45 -3.22 20.15
N TYR A 92 -4.82 -4.38 20.25
CA TYR A 92 -5.01 -5.30 21.37
C TYR A 92 -4.56 -4.67 22.71
N GLU A 93 -3.50 -3.87 22.69
CA GLU A 93 -2.96 -3.16 23.85
C GLU A 93 -3.70 -1.83 24.15
N GLY A 94 -4.73 -1.47 23.35
CA GLY A 94 -5.49 -0.23 23.52
C GLY A 94 -4.77 1.04 23.04
N GLU A 95 -3.66 0.90 22.30
CA GLU A 95 -2.86 1.99 21.76
C GLU A 95 -3.12 2.26 20.27
N GLY A 96 -3.73 1.30 19.56
CA GLY A 96 -4.14 1.41 18.16
C GLY A 96 -5.65 1.55 18.04
N TYR A 97 -6.12 2.51 17.23
CA TYR A 97 -7.55 2.85 17.16
C TYR A 97 -8.20 2.47 15.82
N TYR A 98 -7.41 2.29 14.77
CA TYR A 98 -7.91 1.87 13.47
C TYR A 98 -6.92 0.93 12.78
N THR A 99 -7.38 -0.25 12.39
CA THR A 99 -6.55 -1.27 11.73
C THR A 99 -7.25 -1.85 10.52
N ILE A 100 -6.57 -1.87 9.38
CA ILE A 100 -6.98 -2.66 8.21
C ILE A 100 -5.79 -3.50 7.78
N GLY A 101 -6.04 -4.78 7.53
CA GLY A 101 -5.03 -5.68 6.98
C GLY A 101 -4.97 -5.64 5.46
N PRO A 102 -3.80 -5.95 4.87
CA PRO A 102 -3.67 -6.17 3.44
C PRO A 102 -4.37 -7.46 2.97
N CYS A 103 -4.64 -8.41 3.86
CA CYS A 103 -5.42 -9.62 3.57
C CYS A 103 -4.94 -10.46 2.37
N GLY A 104 -3.62 -10.55 2.14
CA GLY A 104 -3.03 -11.26 0.99
C GLY A 104 -2.68 -10.34 -0.19
N GLU A 105 -3.05 -9.06 -0.13
CA GLU A 105 -2.79 -8.07 -1.17
C GLU A 105 -1.43 -7.37 -1.02
N GLU A 106 -0.52 -7.87 -0.16
CA GLU A 106 0.80 -7.26 0.06
C GLU A 106 1.64 -7.14 -1.22
N LEU A 107 1.52 -8.10 -2.13
CA LEU A 107 2.23 -8.12 -3.41
C LEU A 107 1.63 -7.18 -4.46
N LEU A 108 0.52 -6.49 -4.18
CA LEU A 108 0.12 -5.30 -4.97
C LEU A 108 1.18 -4.19 -4.88
N ALA A 109 2.18 -4.30 -4.01
CA ALA A 109 3.43 -3.54 -4.09
C ALA A 109 4.08 -3.57 -5.48
N SER A 110 3.92 -4.67 -6.24
CA SER A 110 4.42 -4.79 -7.61
C SER A 110 3.80 -3.80 -8.59
N VAL A 111 2.57 -3.32 -8.32
CA VAL A 111 1.92 -2.28 -9.14
C VAL A 111 2.77 -1.01 -9.21
N ALA A 112 3.50 -0.68 -8.13
CA ALA A 112 4.39 0.48 -8.14
C ALA A 112 5.51 0.37 -9.18
N LEU A 113 5.89 -0.84 -9.62
CA LEU A 113 6.87 -1.02 -10.69
C LEU A 113 6.31 -0.71 -12.08
N ALA A 114 4.98 -0.78 -12.24
CA ALA A 114 4.29 -0.46 -13.48
C ALA A 114 3.91 1.03 -13.60
N LEU A 115 4.10 1.80 -12.53
CA LEU A 115 3.81 3.23 -12.45
C LEU A 115 5.10 4.03 -12.28
N ARG A 116 5.14 5.27 -12.75
CA ARG A 116 6.17 6.20 -12.29
C ARG A 116 5.83 6.69 -10.89
N PRO A 117 6.84 7.01 -10.07
CA PRO A 117 6.62 7.63 -8.77
C PRO A 117 5.92 8.99 -8.86
N THR A 118 5.96 9.61 -10.06
CA THR A 118 5.34 10.89 -10.41
C THR A 118 3.97 10.76 -11.10
N ASP A 119 3.49 9.54 -11.36
CA ASP A 119 2.11 9.35 -11.85
C ASP A 119 1.15 9.58 -10.67
N PRO A 120 0.11 10.44 -10.81
CA PRO A 120 -0.86 10.66 -9.75
C PRO A 120 -1.66 9.39 -9.46
N ALA A 121 -1.71 8.98 -8.20
CA ALA A 121 -2.35 7.76 -7.73
C ALA A 121 -3.41 8.04 -6.66
N ALA A 122 -4.58 7.42 -6.79
CA ALA A 122 -5.56 7.35 -5.72
C ALA A 122 -5.87 5.89 -5.38
N LEU A 123 -5.44 5.47 -4.19
CA LEU A 123 -5.38 4.06 -3.82
C LEU A 123 -6.65 3.60 -3.08
N HIS A 124 -6.94 2.31 -3.16
CA HIS A 124 -7.86 1.65 -2.26
C HIS A 124 -7.19 1.47 -0.89
N TYR A 125 -7.97 1.48 0.20
CA TYR A 125 -7.45 1.46 1.57
C TYR A 125 -6.63 0.18 1.91
N ARG A 126 -6.75 -0.91 1.13
CA ARG A 126 -5.93 -2.13 1.29
C ARG A 126 -4.61 -2.10 0.54
N HIS A 127 -4.44 -1.19 -0.44
CA HIS A 127 -3.29 -1.20 -1.34
C HIS A 127 -2.08 -0.46 -0.76
N VAL A 128 -1.85 -0.63 0.55
CA VAL A 128 -0.75 -0.02 1.30
C VAL A 128 0.60 -0.47 0.74
N GLY A 129 0.72 -1.71 0.26
CA GLY A 129 1.94 -2.21 -0.38
C GLY A 129 2.35 -1.37 -1.59
N THR A 130 1.40 -0.94 -2.42
CA THR A 130 1.65 -0.05 -3.56
C THR A 130 2.13 1.33 -3.08
N LEU A 131 1.52 1.89 -2.04
CA LEU A 131 1.96 3.17 -1.46
C LEU A 131 3.40 3.08 -0.92
N VAL A 132 3.69 2.05 -0.12
CA VAL A 132 5.01 1.85 0.48
C VAL A 132 6.08 1.72 -0.62
N ALA A 133 5.82 0.93 -1.66
CA ALA A 133 6.76 0.78 -2.77
C ALA A 133 7.02 2.10 -3.49
N ARG A 134 5.98 2.92 -3.74
CA ARG A 134 6.10 4.26 -4.34
C ARG A 134 6.92 5.22 -3.48
N GLN A 135 6.69 5.23 -2.17
CA GLN A 135 7.46 6.05 -1.22
C GLN A 135 8.95 5.69 -1.26
N LEU A 136 9.27 4.40 -1.29
CA LEU A 136 10.64 3.92 -1.39
C LEU A 136 11.29 4.31 -2.75
N GLN A 137 10.54 4.25 -3.86
CA GLN A 137 11.03 4.72 -5.17
C GLN A 137 11.35 6.22 -5.19
N ARG A 138 10.64 7.03 -4.40
CA ARG A 138 10.92 8.47 -4.22
C ARG A 138 12.04 8.76 -3.21
N GLY A 139 12.70 7.73 -2.69
CA GLY A 139 13.85 7.87 -1.79
C GLY A 139 13.49 8.00 -0.31
N ALA A 140 12.23 7.77 0.09
CA ALA A 140 11.90 7.67 1.50
C ALA A 140 12.61 6.47 2.13
N THR A 141 13.12 6.62 3.36
CA THR A 141 13.68 5.48 4.09
C THR A 141 12.57 4.57 4.60
N LEU A 142 12.86 3.28 4.75
CA LEU A 142 11.89 2.33 5.28
C LEU A 142 11.46 2.70 6.71
N GLU A 143 12.38 3.17 7.55
CA GLU A 143 12.05 3.58 8.92
C GLU A 143 11.05 4.75 8.93
N ARG A 144 11.24 5.73 8.03
CA ARG A 144 10.34 6.87 7.91
C ARG A 144 8.94 6.42 7.51
N VAL A 145 8.84 5.58 6.48
CA VAL A 145 7.57 5.03 6.00
C VAL A 145 6.84 4.24 7.11
N LEU A 146 7.56 3.37 7.82
CA LEU A 146 7.00 2.58 8.91
C LEU A 146 6.51 3.47 10.06
N LEU A 147 7.28 4.50 10.45
CA LEU A 147 6.91 5.42 11.52
C LEU A 147 5.67 6.24 11.19
N ASP A 148 5.61 6.80 9.98
CA ASP A 148 4.47 7.61 9.56
C ASP A 148 3.19 6.78 9.48
N ARG A 149 3.27 5.56 8.94
CA ARG A 149 2.12 4.63 8.96
C ARG A 149 1.74 4.22 10.37
N ALA A 150 2.71 3.95 11.25
CA ALA A 150 2.46 3.66 12.66
C ALA A 150 1.67 4.78 13.36
N ARG A 151 2.04 6.04 13.13
CA ARG A 151 1.35 7.23 13.67
C ARG A 151 -0.11 7.29 13.24
N GLY A 152 -0.42 6.92 12.00
CA GLY A 152 -1.80 6.81 11.52
C GLY A 152 -2.63 5.79 12.30
N HIS A 153 -2.09 4.60 12.58
CA HIS A 153 -2.81 3.56 13.35
C HIS A 153 -3.12 4.00 14.80
N THR A 154 -2.25 4.82 15.39
CA THR A 154 -2.40 5.36 16.75
C THR A 154 -3.07 6.72 16.79
N ILE A 155 -3.55 7.25 15.64
CA ILE A 155 -4.21 8.57 15.55
C ILE A 155 -3.34 9.66 16.19
N SER A 156 -2.03 9.61 15.91
CA SER A 156 -1.08 10.56 16.49
C SER A 156 -1.25 11.93 15.84
N VAL A 157 -1.18 13.00 16.65
CA VAL A 157 -1.08 14.39 16.15
C VAL A 157 0.15 14.62 15.26
N ASN A 158 1.13 13.72 15.31
CA ASN A 158 2.33 13.74 14.46
C ASN A 158 2.17 12.95 13.16
N ASP A 159 1.00 12.36 12.89
CA ASP A 159 0.72 11.73 11.59
C ASP A 159 0.84 12.77 10.47
N PRO A 160 1.78 12.63 9.53
CA PRO A 160 1.97 13.63 8.47
C PRO A 160 0.83 13.64 7.45
N VAL A 161 -0.02 12.61 7.43
CA VAL A 161 -1.11 12.51 6.45
C VAL A 161 -2.32 13.33 6.89
N THR A 162 -2.70 13.24 8.18
CA THR A 162 -3.95 13.85 8.67
C THR A 162 -3.80 14.64 9.96
N GLY A 163 -2.64 14.64 10.60
CA GLY A 163 -2.47 15.27 11.91
C GLY A 163 -3.31 14.63 13.02
N GLY A 164 -3.64 13.34 12.88
CA GLY A 164 -4.36 12.58 13.90
C GLY A 164 -5.88 12.76 13.88
N VAL A 165 -6.47 13.21 12.77
CA VAL A 165 -7.94 13.25 12.64
C VAL A 165 -8.51 12.00 11.97
N HIS A 166 -7.68 11.23 11.24
CA HIS A 166 -8.13 10.02 10.53
C HIS A 166 -6.95 9.07 10.24
N CYS A 167 -7.21 7.77 10.08
CA CYS A 167 -6.19 6.82 9.62
C CYS A 167 -6.20 6.69 8.09
N SER A 168 -5.92 7.80 7.39
CA SER A 168 -5.87 7.83 5.92
C SER A 168 -4.54 7.36 5.37
N LEU A 169 -4.52 6.96 4.09
CA LEU A 169 -3.29 6.74 3.33
C LEU A 169 -2.95 7.98 2.53
N GLY A 170 -1.66 8.30 2.42
CA GLY A 170 -1.15 9.43 1.66
C GLY A 170 0.36 9.57 1.84
N ASP A 171 0.98 10.36 0.98
CA ASP A 171 2.40 10.74 1.07
C ASP A 171 2.59 12.14 0.46
N ASP A 172 3.22 12.24 -0.71
CA ASP A 172 3.38 13.49 -1.43
C ASP A 172 2.03 13.92 -2.05
N PRO A 173 1.41 15.03 -1.62
CA PRO A 173 0.12 15.49 -2.15
C PRO A 173 0.17 15.92 -3.62
N GLN A 174 1.36 16.00 -4.23
CA GLN A 174 1.51 16.14 -5.67
C GLN A 174 1.14 14.84 -6.41
N PHE A 175 1.48 13.68 -5.87
CA PHE A 175 1.38 12.39 -6.59
C PHE A 175 0.48 11.36 -5.92
N ASP A 176 0.24 11.46 -4.62
CA ASP A 176 -0.57 10.50 -3.87
C ASP A 176 -1.75 11.22 -3.21
N PHE A 177 -2.94 10.85 -3.68
CA PHE A 177 -4.18 11.43 -3.19
C PHE A 177 -4.61 10.74 -1.90
N LEU A 178 -5.13 11.54 -0.98
CA LEU A 178 -5.60 11.07 0.32
C LEU A 178 -6.67 9.99 0.14
N VAL A 179 -6.40 8.82 0.69
CA VAL A 179 -7.37 7.72 0.74
C VAL A 179 -8.31 7.95 1.92
N THR A 180 -9.59 8.05 1.63
CA THR A 180 -10.66 8.23 2.63
C THR A 180 -11.45 6.93 2.82
N SER A 181 -12.34 6.90 3.81
CA SER A 181 -13.22 5.76 4.08
C SER A 181 -14.38 5.63 3.07
N THR A 182 -14.66 6.68 2.28
CA THR A 182 -15.73 6.68 1.30
C THR A 182 -15.33 5.86 0.07
N LEU A 183 -15.85 4.63 -0.01
CA LEU A 183 -15.56 3.69 -1.09
C LEU A 183 -15.81 4.31 -2.47
N ALA A 184 -14.89 4.04 -3.40
CA ALA A 184 -14.91 4.48 -4.81
C ALA A 184 -14.92 6.00 -5.06
N SER A 185 -15.01 6.86 -4.04
CA SER A 185 -15.01 8.32 -4.20
C SER A 185 -13.76 8.87 -4.92
N GLN A 186 -12.67 8.10 -4.91
CA GLN A 186 -11.45 8.41 -5.65
C GLN A 186 -11.58 8.23 -7.17
N GLY A 187 -12.57 7.48 -7.65
CA GLY A 187 -12.79 7.16 -9.07
C GLY A 187 -13.00 8.42 -9.93
N PRO A 188 -14.05 9.22 -9.69
CA PRO A 188 -14.30 10.41 -10.51
C PRO A 188 -13.16 11.43 -10.42
N GLN A 189 -12.53 11.54 -9.25
CA GLN A 189 -11.36 12.40 -9.07
C GLN A 189 -10.20 11.95 -9.96
N ALA A 190 -9.97 10.64 -10.10
CA ALA A 190 -8.94 10.11 -10.97
C ALA A 190 -9.21 10.40 -12.45
N VAL A 191 -10.46 10.30 -12.88
CA VAL A 191 -10.87 10.66 -14.24
C VAL A 191 -10.69 12.16 -14.48
N GLY A 192 -11.10 13.00 -13.52
CA GLY A 192 -10.89 14.45 -13.60
C GLY A 192 -9.41 14.81 -13.75
N ARG A 193 -8.52 14.12 -13.03
CA ARG A 193 -7.06 14.29 -13.20
C ARG A 193 -6.56 13.84 -14.56
N ALA A 194 -7.05 12.70 -15.06
CA ALA A 194 -6.68 12.21 -16.39
C ALA A 194 -7.02 13.24 -17.46
N VAL A 195 -8.24 13.78 -17.44
CA VAL A 195 -8.66 14.87 -18.34
C VAL A 195 -7.79 16.12 -18.15
N ALA A 196 -7.45 16.46 -16.90
CA ALA A 196 -6.61 17.62 -16.63
C ALA A 196 -5.20 17.48 -17.22
N ILE A 197 -4.62 16.27 -17.25
CA ILE A 197 -3.26 16.02 -17.81
C ILE A 197 -3.16 16.49 -19.27
N GLU A 198 -4.22 16.34 -20.09
CA GLU A 198 -4.28 16.86 -21.48
C GLU A 198 -4.20 18.40 -21.55
N HIS A 199 -4.59 19.08 -20.47
CA HIS A 199 -4.79 20.53 -20.44
C HIS A 199 -3.83 21.28 -19.49
N LEU A 200 -2.85 20.59 -18.90
CA LEU A 200 -1.91 21.24 -17.99
C LEU A 200 -0.98 22.23 -18.75
N PRO A 201 -0.80 23.46 -18.25
CA PRO A 201 0.15 24.41 -18.83
C PRO A 201 1.61 23.94 -18.65
N ALA A 202 2.53 24.54 -19.42
CA ALA A 202 3.94 24.15 -19.55
C ALA A 202 4.74 24.05 -18.22
N ALA A 203 4.29 24.71 -17.14
CA ALA A 203 4.75 24.44 -15.78
C ALA A 203 3.96 23.26 -15.19
N GLN A 204 4.22 22.07 -15.72
CA GLN A 204 3.35 20.91 -15.53
C GLN A 204 3.57 20.25 -14.16
N ARG A 205 2.48 20.06 -13.39
CA ARG A 205 2.50 19.35 -12.09
C ARG A 205 2.89 17.87 -12.25
N TRP A 206 2.57 17.29 -13.39
CA TRP A 206 2.85 15.90 -13.77
C TRP A 206 3.46 15.89 -15.17
N PRO A 207 4.25 14.85 -15.52
CA PRO A 207 4.69 14.64 -16.90
C PRO A 207 3.53 14.70 -17.91
N SER A 208 3.79 15.15 -19.13
CA SER A 208 2.75 15.26 -20.18
C SER A 208 2.15 13.93 -20.60
N ASP A 209 2.90 12.85 -20.39
CA ASP A 209 2.50 11.46 -20.61
C ASP A 209 2.10 10.77 -19.28
N ALA A 210 1.82 11.53 -18.22
CA ALA A 210 1.32 11.01 -16.94
C ALA A 210 0.04 10.19 -17.10
N ILE A 211 -0.07 9.14 -16.28
CA ILE A 211 -1.34 8.43 -16.10
C ILE A 211 -1.92 8.74 -14.73
N SER A 212 -3.24 8.88 -14.65
CA SER A 212 -3.97 8.95 -13.40
C SER A 212 -4.35 7.53 -12.98
N TYR A 213 -3.60 6.98 -12.03
CA TYR A 213 -3.87 5.65 -11.49
C TYR A 213 -4.96 5.71 -10.42
N VAL A 214 -5.90 4.78 -10.49
CA VAL A 214 -6.91 4.59 -9.45
C VAL A 214 -7.14 3.13 -9.18
N SER A 215 -7.26 2.78 -7.90
CA SER A 215 -7.51 1.41 -7.51
C SER A 215 -8.73 1.27 -6.59
N CYS A 216 -9.40 0.13 -6.70
CA CYS A 216 -10.63 -0.20 -5.99
C CYS A 216 -10.60 -1.69 -5.60
N GLY A 217 -11.38 -2.08 -4.58
CA GLY A 217 -11.69 -3.49 -4.35
C GLY A 217 -12.95 -3.90 -5.13
N ASP A 218 -13.04 -5.17 -5.51
CA ASP A 218 -14.21 -5.84 -6.11
C ASP A 218 -15.55 -5.44 -5.51
N GLY A 219 -15.70 -5.43 -4.19
CA GLY A 219 -16.93 -5.02 -3.54
C GLY A 219 -17.29 -3.56 -3.82
N SER A 220 -16.28 -2.71 -3.89
CA SER A 220 -16.41 -1.26 -4.00
C SER A 220 -16.77 -0.80 -5.41
N VAL A 221 -16.62 -1.65 -6.44
CA VAL A 221 -17.01 -1.32 -7.83
C VAL A 221 -18.52 -1.12 -7.99
N ASN A 222 -19.32 -1.63 -7.06
CA ASN A 222 -20.78 -1.48 -7.04
C ASN A 222 -21.24 -0.10 -6.54
N ASN A 223 -20.30 0.73 -6.06
CA ASN A 223 -20.61 2.09 -5.67
C ASN A 223 -20.84 2.97 -6.91
N SER A 224 -21.83 3.86 -6.85
CA SER A 224 -22.18 4.76 -7.95
C SER A 224 -21.02 5.65 -8.42
N GLU A 225 -20.08 5.97 -7.54
CA GLU A 225 -18.88 6.75 -7.90
C GLU A 225 -17.97 5.99 -8.87
N TRP A 226 -17.85 4.67 -8.71
CA TRP A 226 -17.06 3.84 -9.63
C TRP A 226 -17.70 3.78 -11.02
N LEU A 227 -19.01 3.51 -11.07
CA LEU A 227 -19.78 3.52 -12.32
C LEU A 227 -19.69 4.89 -13.01
N SER A 228 -19.83 5.98 -12.24
CA SER A 228 -19.73 7.34 -12.77
C SER A 228 -18.34 7.62 -13.34
N ALA A 229 -17.29 7.16 -12.67
CA ALA A 229 -15.92 7.30 -13.15
C ALA A 229 -15.70 6.57 -14.48
N VAL A 230 -16.07 5.28 -14.55
CA VAL A 230 -15.91 4.48 -15.78
C VAL A 230 -16.71 5.10 -16.93
N ASN A 231 -17.98 5.45 -16.69
CA ASN A 231 -18.83 6.07 -17.70
C ASN A 231 -18.28 7.43 -18.17
N ALA A 232 -17.74 8.25 -17.27
CA ALA A 232 -17.12 9.51 -17.64
C ALA A 232 -15.86 9.31 -18.49
N ALA A 233 -15.02 8.33 -18.16
CA ALA A 233 -13.83 8.00 -18.96
C ALA A 233 -14.21 7.53 -20.38
N GLU A 234 -15.21 6.64 -20.50
CA GLU A 234 -15.78 6.20 -21.77
C GLU A 234 -16.37 7.36 -22.59
N LEU A 235 -17.06 8.29 -21.94
CA LEU A 235 -17.58 9.48 -22.60
C LEU A 235 -16.45 10.36 -23.17
N VAL A 236 -15.36 10.57 -22.42
CA VAL A 236 -14.19 11.33 -22.90
C VAL A 236 -13.55 10.64 -24.10
N ALA A 237 -13.38 9.31 -24.04
CA ALA A 237 -12.87 8.50 -25.14
C ALA A 237 -13.79 8.58 -26.38
N HIS A 238 -15.11 8.49 -26.20
CA HIS A 238 -16.10 8.66 -27.26
C HIS A 238 -16.01 10.04 -27.93
N ARG A 239 -15.68 11.09 -27.18
CA ARG A 239 -15.41 12.45 -27.69
C ARG A 239 -14.04 12.63 -28.32
N ARG A 240 -13.26 11.53 -28.49
CA ARG A 240 -11.91 11.51 -29.07
C ARG A 240 -10.93 12.45 -28.35
N ARG A 241 -11.04 12.49 -27.02
CA ARG A 241 -10.13 13.22 -26.11
C ARG A 241 -9.30 12.24 -25.30
N ALA A 242 -8.14 12.69 -24.83
CA ALA A 242 -7.27 11.85 -24.03
C ALA A 242 -7.82 11.75 -22.59
N CYS A 243 -7.92 10.52 -22.10
CA CYS A 243 -8.23 10.23 -20.71
C CYS A 243 -7.26 9.16 -20.23
N PRO A 244 -6.00 9.52 -19.90
CA PRO A 244 -4.97 8.58 -19.44
C PRO A 244 -5.23 8.10 -18.00
N VAL A 245 -6.43 7.56 -17.74
CA VAL A 245 -6.78 6.94 -16.46
C VAL A 245 -6.49 5.44 -16.54
N LEU A 246 -5.88 4.89 -15.49
CA LEU A 246 -5.71 3.45 -15.32
C LEU A 246 -6.52 2.98 -14.11
N PHE A 247 -7.58 2.22 -14.38
CA PHE A 247 -8.41 1.58 -13.36
C PHE A 247 -7.79 0.23 -12.97
N CYS A 248 -7.63 -0.01 -11.67
CA CYS A 248 -7.23 -1.29 -11.11
C CYS A 248 -8.27 -1.76 -10.11
N VAL A 249 -8.74 -3.00 -10.27
CA VAL A 249 -9.64 -3.64 -9.32
C VAL A 249 -8.90 -4.83 -8.70
N SER A 250 -8.75 -4.84 -7.37
CA SER A 250 -8.34 -6.05 -6.66
C SER A 250 -9.58 -6.90 -6.40
N ASP A 251 -9.54 -8.14 -6.88
CA ASP A 251 -10.61 -9.10 -6.67
C ASP A 251 -10.15 -10.19 -5.72
N ASN A 252 -10.72 -10.19 -4.51
CA ASN A 252 -10.47 -11.20 -3.49
C ASN A 252 -11.72 -12.02 -3.17
N GLY A 253 -12.80 -11.86 -3.95
CA GLY A 253 -14.06 -12.56 -3.77
C GLY A 253 -14.91 -12.09 -2.57
N LEU A 254 -14.52 -11.02 -1.86
CA LEU A 254 -15.12 -10.62 -0.59
C LEU A 254 -15.17 -9.10 -0.33
N SER A 255 -16.37 -8.60 -0.09
CA SER A 255 -16.62 -7.29 0.52
C SER A 255 -17.09 -7.45 1.97
N ILE A 256 -16.15 -7.39 2.91
CA ILE A 256 -16.39 -7.65 4.34
C ILE A 256 -16.92 -9.07 4.56
N SER A 257 -18.24 -9.27 4.63
CA SER A 257 -18.91 -10.56 4.79
C SER A 257 -19.68 -10.97 3.53
N PHE A 258 -19.79 -10.08 2.54
CA PHE A 258 -20.48 -10.31 1.29
C PHE A 258 -19.55 -10.97 0.28
N LYS A 259 -19.95 -12.12 -0.27
CA LYS A 259 -19.24 -12.74 -1.39
C LYS A 259 -19.52 -11.95 -2.66
N THR A 260 -18.48 -11.42 -3.27
CA THR A 260 -18.60 -10.76 -4.57
C THR A 260 -18.75 -11.82 -5.66
N GLY A 261 -19.63 -11.57 -6.62
CA GLY A 261 -19.77 -12.41 -7.82
C GLY A 261 -18.76 -12.00 -8.90
N THR A 262 -18.83 -12.60 -10.09
CA THR A 262 -17.95 -12.31 -11.24
C THR A 262 -18.22 -10.96 -11.92
N TRP A 263 -18.84 -10.00 -11.22
CA TRP A 263 -19.26 -8.70 -11.79
C TRP A 263 -18.08 -7.75 -12.07
N THR A 264 -16.88 -8.13 -11.64
CA THR A 264 -15.60 -7.43 -11.78
C THR A 264 -14.85 -7.77 -13.06
N ALA A 265 -15.32 -8.76 -13.84
CA ALA A 265 -14.70 -9.23 -15.09
C ALA A 265 -15.19 -8.45 -16.31
#